data_AF-A0AB73NVW3-F1
#
_entry.id   AF-A0AB73NVW3-F1
#
_cell.length_a   1.000
_cell.length_b   1.000
_cell.length_c   1.000
_cell.angle_alpha   90.00
_cell.angle_beta   90.00
_cell.angle_gamma   90.00
#
_symmetry.space_group_name_H-M   'P 1'
#
loop_
_entity.id
_entity.type
_entity.pdbx_description
1 polymer ?
#
loop_
_entity_poly.entity_id
_entity_poly.type
_entity_poly.pdbx_seq_one_letter_code
_entity_poly.pdbx_strand_id
1 'polypeptide(L)'
;MNVSEYSGLVYPTAEFKTDSFLISLKESFKSHWRFGHHPDFGKDTLFNRPKEVENHHLRKVHINLKHYQSYTFTSTKECWSDWSMGKIDERGRERPIPTSDAYLIYSVNDRRDASLLAFWYPPAHTKANEPVWIDSVINFSAHFYQKTQTNPMSRNLDPWSFGFKKSKLA
;
A
#
# COMPACT_ATOMS: atom_id res chain seq x y z
N MET A 1 12.48 -17.10 -13.58
CA MET A 1 11.21 -16.34 -13.63
C MET A 1 11.59 -14.87 -13.78
N ASN A 2 11.17 -14.21 -14.85
CA ASN A 2 11.42 -12.77 -15.04
C ASN A 2 10.57 -12.01 -14.03
N VAL A 3 11.17 -11.63 -12.89
CA VAL A 3 10.56 -10.67 -11.98
C VAL A 3 10.67 -9.32 -12.66
N SER A 4 9.58 -8.81 -13.22
CA SER A 4 9.60 -7.44 -13.75
C SER A 4 9.88 -6.51 -12.58
N GLU A 5 10.93 -5.71 -12.70
CA GLU A 5 11.17 -4.64 -11.75
C GLU A 5 10.06 -3.60 -11.91
N TYR A 6 9.12 -3.53 -10.97
CA TYR A 6 8.07 -2.53 -11.01
C TYR A 6 8.72 -1.16 -10.73
N SER A 7 8.82 -0.33 -11.77
CA SER A 7 9.60 0.91 -11.73
C SER A 7 8.71 2.15 -11.70
N GLY A 8 8.36 2.60 -10.50
CA GLY A 8 7.86 3.94 -10.22
C GLY A 8 8.55 4.51 -8.98
N LEU A 9 8.63 5.82 -8.88
CA LEU A 9 9.25 6.51 -7.75
C LEU A 9 8.37 6.43 -6.50
N VAL A 10 8.99 6.45 -5.33
CA VAL A 10 8.27 6.52 -4.04
C VAL A 10 8.46 7.91 -3.44
N TYR A 11 7.37 8.64 -3.27
CA TYR A 11 7.30 10.00 -2.72
C TYR A 11 6.79 9.97 -1.27
N PRO A 12 7.66 10.07 -0.26
CA PRO A 12 7.22 10.17 1.13
C PRO A 12 6.70 11.57 1.48
N THR A 13 5.59 11.66 2.23
CA THR A 13 5.23 12.86 3.01
C THR A 13 6.29 13.14 4.09
N ALA A 14 6.22 14.33 4.71
CA ALA A 14 7.28 14.83 5.59
C ALA A 14 7.58 13.88 6.78
N GLU A 15 6.56 13.25 7.36
CA GLU A 15 6.70 12.35 8.51
C GLU A 15 7.62 11.14 8.22
N PHE A 16 7.60 10.60 7.01
CA PHE A 16 8.44 9.48 6.56
C PHE A 16 9.92 9.86 6.32
N LYS A 17 10.30 11.09 6.65
CA LYS A 17 11.69 11.59 6.54
C LYS A 17 12.32 11.86 7.90
N THR A 18 11.53 11.94 8.97
CA THR A 18 12.01 12.35 10.29
C THR A 18 11.83 11.28 11.35
N ASP A 19 10.75 10.49 11.27
CA ASP A 19 10.49 9.42 12.23
C ASP A 19 11.25 8.13 11.83
N SER A 20 12.01 7.56 12.77
CA SER A 20 12.86 6.39 12.52
C SER A 20 12.08 5.14 12.09
N PHE A 21 10.90 4.91 12.68
CA PHE A 21 10.04 3.80 12.33
C PHE A 21 9.43 4.00 10.94
N LEU A 22 8.93 5.19 10.64
CA LEU A 22 8.37 5.51 9.31
C LEU A 22 9.44 5.48 8.21
N ILE A 23 10.68 5.86 8.52
CA ILE A 23 11.81 5.71 7.59
C ILE A 23 12.04 4.23 7.26
N SER A 24 12.07 3.36 8.27
CA SER A 24 12.18 1.90 8.04
C SER A 24 11.01 1.37 7.22
N LEU A 25 9.79 1.77 7.55
CA LEU A 25 8.58 1.35 6.85
C LEU A 25 8.59 1.78 5.38
N LYS A 26 9.10 2.97 5.09
CA LYS A 26 9.28 3.47 3.71
C LYS A 26 10.28 2.61 2.91
N GLU A 27 11.40 2.21 3.51
CA GLU A 27 12.37 1.35 2.81
C GLU A 27 11.79 -0.03 2.53
N SER A 28 11.09 -0.63 3.50
CA SER A 28 10.37 -1.89 3.30
C SER A 28 9.27 -1.74 2.23
N PHE A 29 8.57 -0.59 2.19
CA PHE A 29 7.58 -0.31 1.15
C PHE A 29 8.19 -0.22 -0.24
N LYS A 30 9.39 0.33 -0.42
CA LYS A 30 10.04 0.33 -1.75
C LYS A 30 10.23 -1.08 -2.28
N SER A 31 10.60 -2.03 -1.41
CA SER A 31 10.71 -3.44 -1.78
C SER A 31 9.33 -4.03 -2.12
N HIS A 32 8.31 -3.78 -1.30
CA HIS A 32 6.93 -4.17 -1.62
C HIS A 32 6.47 -3.61 -2.97
N TRP A 33 6.74 -2.34 -3.25
CA TRP A 33 6.37 -1.69 -4.51
C TRP A 33 7.08 -2.34 -5.69
N ARG A 34 8.40 -2.61 -5.56
CA ARG A 34 9.25 -3.18 -6.61
C ARG A 34 8.96 -4.64 -6.93
N PHE A 35 8.48 -5.43 -5.97
CA PHE A 35 8.31 -6.89 -6.13
C PHE A 35 6.87 -7.38 -5.92
N GLY A 36 5.98 -6.50 -5.47
CA GLY A 36 4.60 -6.80 -5.09
C GLY A 36 4.44 -7.61 -3.80
N HIS A 37 5.54 -7.96 -3.12
CA HIS A 37 5.53 -8.74 -1.88
C HIS A 37 6.59 -8.20 -0.92
N HIS A 38 6.25 -8.18 0.36
CA HIS A 38 7.20 -8.01 1.45
C HIS A 38 6.61 -8.64 2.74
N PRO A 39 7.42 -9.30 3.59
CA PRO A 39 6.95 -9.98 4.80
C PRO A 39 6.13 -9.13 5.77
N ASP A 40 6.46 -7.85 5.86
CA ASP A 40 5.77 -6.90 6.76
C ASP A 40 4.49 -6.28 6.16
N PHE A 41 4.17 -6.57 4.90
CA PHE A 41 3.03 -6.00 4.19
C PHE A 41 2.06 -7.11 3.80
N GLY A 42 0.88 -7.08 4.40
CA GLY A 42 -0.19 -8.04 4.16
C GLY A 42 -1.09 -7.59 3.04
N LYS A 43 -2.40 -7.67 3.30
CA LYS A 43 -3.43 -7.33 2.33
C LYS A 43 -3.29 -5.88 1.86
N ASP A 44 -3.29 -5.70 0.54
CA ASP A 44 -3.22 -4.40 -0.12
C ASP A 44 -4.47 -4.17 -0.96
N THR A 45 -5.24 -3.15 -0.63
CA THR A 45 -6.51 -2.86 -1.31
C THR A 45 -6.72 -1.39 -1.50
N LEU A 46 -7.51 -1.04 -2.52
CA LEU A 46 -8.10 0.29 -2.64
C LEU A 46 -9.02 0.60 -1.46
N PHE A 47 -9.05 1.86 -1.06
CA PHE A 47 -10.19 2.41 -0.35
C PHE A 47 -11.39 2.48 -1.32
N ASN A 48 -12.57 2.17 -0.79
CA ASN A 48 -13.85 2.19 -1.53
C ASN A 48 -14.86 3.16 -0.92
N ARG A 49 -14.50 3.82 0.17
CA ARG A 49 -15.37 4.75 0.89
C ARG A 49 -14.53 5.76 1.65
N PRO A 50 -15.03 7.01 1.78
CA PRO A 50 -16.20 7.57 1.09
C PRO A 50 -15.93 7.71 -0.43
N LYS A 51 -16.95 8.02 -1.23
CA LYS A 51 -16.88 7.91 -2.71
C LYS A 51 -15.76 8.75 -3.33
N GLU A 52 -15.40 9.85 -2.67
CA GLU A 52 -14.35 10.77 -3.03
C GLU A 52 -13.00 10.05 -3.19
N VAL A 53 -12.70 9.02 -2.39
CA VAL A 53 -11.43 8.27 -2.48
C VAL A 53 -11.25 7.55 -3.83
N GLU A 54 -12.34 7.33 -4.57
CA GLU A 54 -12.30 6.69 -5.88
C GLU A 54 -11.49 7.51 -6.88
N ASN A 55 -11.50 8.84 -6.75
CA ASN A 55 -10.77 9.76 -7.62
C ASN A 55 -9.28 9.88 -7.28
N HIS A 56 -8.76 9.11 -6.31
CA HIS A 56 -7.42 9.31 -5.77
C HIS A 56 -6.51 8.09 -5.86
N HIS A 57 -6.95 6.99 -6.47
CA HIS A 57 -6.29 5.68 -6.42
C HIS A 57 -5.72 5.40 -5.01
N LEU A 58 -6.53 5.70 -3.98
CA LEU A 58 -6.09 5.66 -2.60
C LEU A 58 -6.08 4.20 -2.13
N ARG A 59 -4.94 3.74 -1.60
CA ARG A 59 -4.70 2.36 -1.20
C ARG A 59 -4.32 2.30 0.28
N LYS A 60 -4.59 1.15 0.88
CA LYS A 60 -4.09 0.76 2.19
C LYS A 60 -3.43 -0.60 2.07
N VAL A 61 -2.33 -0.75 2.79
CA VAL A 61 -1.69 -2.04 3.00
C VAL A 61 -1.59 -2.31 4.50
N HIS A 62 -1.97 -3.52 4.90
CA HIS A 62 -1.90 -3.96 6.29
C HIS A 62 -0.45 -4.16 6.73
N ILE A 63 -0.07 -3.66 7.90
CA ILE A 63 1.32 -3.70 8.42
C ILE A 63 1.47 -4.71 9.54
N ASN A 64 2.55 -5.52 9.48
CA ASN A 64 2.90 -6.46 10.54
C ASN A 64 3.56 -5.75 11.74
N LEU A 65 2.75 -5.23 12.65
CA LEU A 65 3.24 -4.67 13.91
C LEU A 65 3.51 -5.72 14.99
N LYS A 66 3.41 -7.01 14.65
CA LYS A 66 3.48 -8.15 15.60
C LYS A 66 2.41 -8.12 16.69
N HIS A 67 1.33 -7.36 16.48
CA HIS A 67 0.14 -7.30 17.33
C HIS A 67 -0.96 -8.17 16.72
N TYR A 68 -0.86 -9.47 16.98
CA TYR A 68 -1.73 -10.47 16.38
C TYR A 68 -3.06 -10.60 17.12
N GLN A 69 -4.10 -10.99 16.37
CA GLN A 69 -5.44 -11.19 16.90
C GLN A 69 -5.97 -12.54 16.40
N SER A 70 -6.92 -13.14 17.12
CA SER A 70 -7.40 -14.50 16.85
C SER A 70 -8.87 -14.56 16.39
N TYR A 71 -9.45 -13.45 15.93
CA TYR A 71 -10.81 -13.43 15.40
C TYR A 71 -10.93 -14.07 14.02
N THR A 72 -9.89 -13.99 13.18
CA THR A 72 -9.81 -14.64 11.86
C THR A 72 -8.41 -15.21 11.65
N PHE A 73 -8.28 -16.24 10.82
CA PHE A 73 -6.96 -16.81 10.51
C PHE A 73 -5.99 -15.74 9.98
N THR A 74 -6.47 -14.81 9.14
CA THR A 74 -5.64 -13.77 8.53
C THR A 74 -5.03 -12.78 9.52
N SER A 75 -5.57 -12.66 10.74
CA SER A 75 -5.00 -11.79 11.78
C SER A 75 -4.00 -12.47 12.70
N THR A 76 -3.78 -13.77 12.53
CA THR A 76 -2.94 -14.57 13.43
C THR A 76 -1.44 -14.43 13.11
N LYS A 77 -0.62 -14.75 14.11
CA LYS A 77 0.83 -14.91 13.93
C LYS A 77 1.15 -15.97 12.87
N GLU A 78 0.39 -17.06 12.84
CA GLU A 78 0.59 -18.16 11.90
C GLU A 78 0.45 -17.70 10.45
N CYS A 79 -0.62 -16.98 10.11
CA CYS A 79 -0.81 -16.45 8.76
C CYS A 79 0.30 -15.46 8.37
N TRP A 80 0.74 -14.58 9.28
CA TRP A 80 1.88 -13.68 9.03
C TRP A 80 3.20 -14.42 8.85
N SER A 81 3.43 -15.49 9.64
CA SER A 81 4.63 -16.32 9.53
C SER A 81 4.65 -17.06 8.18
N ASP A 82 3.53 -17.63 7.77
CA ASP A 82 3.43 -18.34 6.50
C ASP A 82 3.61 -17.37 5.31
N TRP A 83 2.99 -16.20 5.38
CA TRP A 83 3.15 -15.13 4.39
C TRP A 83 4.60 -14.67 4.23
N SER A 84 5.37 -14.60 5.31
CA SER A 84 6.77 -14.17 5.26
C SER A 84 7.67 -15.03 4.37
N MET A 85 7.23 -16.26 4.05
CA MET A 85 7.93 -17.19 3.17
C MET A 85 7.70 -16.90 1.67
N GLY A 86 6.83 -15.95 1.31
CA GLY A 86 6.50 -15.58 -0.06
C GLY A 86 5.01 -15.76 -0.40
N LYS A 87 4.59 -15.29 -1.58
CA LYS A 87 3.17 -15.35 -2.00
C LYS A 87 2.66 -16.76 -2.32
N ILE A 88 3.54 -17.63 -2.78
CA ILE A 88 3.21 -18.96 -3.30
C ILE A 88 3.88 -20.01 -2.40
N ASP A 89 3.12 -21.03 -2.01
CA ASP A 89 3.62 -22.15 -1.22
C ASP A 89 4.43 -23.13 -2.07
N GLU A 90 5.05 -24.11 -1.40
CA GLU A 90 5.85 -25.17 -2.03
C GLU A 90 5.05 -26.04 -3.02
N ARG A 91 3.72 -26.01 -2.94
CA ARG A 91 2.80 -26.74 -3.80
C ARG A 91 2.24 -25.87 -4.94
N GLY A 92 2.73 -24.64 -5.10
CA GLY A 92 2.28 -23.72 -6.14
C GLY A 92 0.96 -23.01 -5.83
N ARG A 93 0.47 -23.04 -4.59
CA ARG A 93 -0.79 -22.42 -4.19
C ARG A 93 -0.55 -21.05 -3.58
N GLU A 94 -1.48 -20.12 -3.78
CA GLU A 94 -1.43 -18.81 -3.12
C GLU A 94 -1.59 -18.95 -1.62
N ARG A 95 -0.70 -18.31 -0.86
CA ARG A 95 -0.80 -18.24 0.60
C ARG A 95 -1.90 -17.27 1.02
N PRO A 96 -2.63 -17.54 2.10
CA PRO A 96 -3.55 -16.57 2.68
C PRO A 96 -2.82 -15.25 3.00
N ILE A 97 -3.42 -14.14 2.56
CA ILE A 97 -2.82 -12.82 2.73
C ILE A 97 -3.22 -12.29 4.12
N PRO A 98 -2.25 -11.95 4.99
CA PRO A 98 -2.56 -11.57 6.35
C PRO A 98 -3.13 -10.15 6.44
N THR A 99 -3.82 -9.88 7.55
CA THR A 99 -4.48 -8.62 7.87
C THR A 99 -4.11 -8.19 9.29
N SER A 100 -4.01 -6.89 9.54
CA SER A 100 -3.82 -6.30 10.86
C SER A 100 -4.70 -5.05 11.04
N ASP A 101 -4.76 -4.48 12.24
CA ASP A 101 -5.45 -3.20 12.46
C ASP A 101 -4.52 -1.98 12.29
N ALA A 102 -3.53 -2.10 11.41
CA ALA A 102 -2.54 -1.06 11.13
C ALA A 102 -2.39 -0.87 9.62
N TYR A 103 -2.44 0.37 9.13
CA TYR A 103 -2.36 0.67 7.70
C TYR A 103 -1.18 1.57 7.37
N LEU A 104 -0.46 1.25 6.31
CA LEU A 104 0.25 2.25 5.51
C LEU A 104 -0.66 2.66 4.36
N ILE A 105 -0.84 3.97 4.19
CA ILE A 105 -1.74 4.56 3.21
C ILE A 105 -0.92 5.24 2.14
N TYR A 106 -1.27 4.98 0.89
CA TYR A 106 -0.56 5.52 -0.25
C TYR A 106 -1.48 5.74 -1.45
N SER A 107 -1.06 6.61 -2.36
CA SER A 107 -1.71 6.85 -3.65
C SER A 107 -0.77 6.52 -4.79
N VAL A 108 -1.33 6.22 -5.97
CA VAL A 108 -0.57 5.83 -7.15
C VAL A 108 -1.00 6.69 -8.34
N ASN A 109 -0.04 7.26 -9.05
CA ASN A 109 -0.32 8.05 -10.25
C ASN A 109 -0.29 7.20 -11.54
N ASP A 110 -0.71 7.80 -12.64
CA ASP A 110 -0.72 7.25 -13.99
C ASP A 110 0.69 6.94 -14.56
N ARG A 111 1.77 7.29 -13.84
CA ARG A 111 3.15 6.88 -14.12
C ARG A 111 3.63 5.71 -13.25
N ARG A 112 2.78 5.19 -12.37
CA ARG A 112 3.05 4.20 -11.32
C ARG A 112 4.01 4.67 -10.23
N ASP A 113 4.20 5.97 -10.08
CA ASP A 113 4.82 6.48 -8.88
C ASP A 113 3.82 6.36 -7.71
N ALA A 114 4.34 5.99 -6.55
CA ALA A 114 3.56 5.86 -5.32
C ALA A 114 3.91 7.02 -4.37
N SER A 115 2.93 7.57 -3.68
CA SER A 115 3.13 8.53 -2.60
C SER A 115 2.71 7.92 -1.28
N LEU A 116 3.62 7.82 -0.31
CA LEU A 116 3.29 7.44 1.06
C LEU A 116 2.67 8.64 1.76
N LEU A 117 1.42 8.50 2.20
CA LEU A 117 0.60 9.61 2.69
C LEU A 117 0.54 9.65 4.21
N ALA A 118 0.22 8.50 4.82
CA ALA A 118 0.03 8.38 6.25
C ALA A 118 0.31 6.95 6.73
N PHE A 119 0.73 6.82 7.99
CA PHE A 119 0.67 5.56 8.73
C PHE A 119 -0.38 5.66 9.84
N TRP A 120 -1.33 4.73 9.86
CA TRP A 120 -2.33 4.62 10.91
C TRP A 120 -2.02 3.43 11.80
N TYR A 121 -1.51 3.73 12.99
CA TYR A 121 -1.43 2.79 14.10
C TYR A 121 -2.85 2.38 14.57
N PRO A 122 -3.04 1.16 15.11
CA PRO A 122 -4.33 0.69 15.60
C PRO A 122 -5.08 1.70 16.49
N PRO A 123 -6.41 1.85 16.34
CA PRO A 123 -7.28 1.09 15.43
C PRO A 123 -7.45 1.74 14.04
N ALA A 124 -6.76 1.23 13.01
CA ALA A 124 -6.79 1.80 11.66
C ALA A 124 -8.14 1.59 10.95
N HIS A 125 -8.85 0.50 11.24
CA HIS A 125 -10.20 0.27 10.70
C HIS A 125 -11.20 1.33 11.20
N THR A 126 -11.09 1.76 12.46
CA THR A 126 -11.95 2.82 13.01
C THR A 126 -11.62 4.16 12.36
N LYS A 127 -10.33 4.53 12.28
CA LYS A 127 -9.88 5.75 11.59
C LYS A 127 -10.35 5.83 10.14
N ALA A 128 -10.39 4.70 9.44
CA ALA A 128 -10.89 4.62 8.06
C ALA A 128 -12.38 4.97 7.88
N ASN A 129 -13.16 5.02 8.96
CA ASN A 129 -14.57 5.42 8.94
C ASN A 129 -14.79 6.86 9.43
N GLU A 130 -13.73 7.55 9.84
CA GLU A 130 -13.79 8.92 10.37
C GLU A 130 -13.39 9.92 9.27
N PRO A 131 -14.28 10.87 8.91
CA PRO A 131 -14.02 11.82 7.82
C PRO A 131 -12.70 12.58 7.94
N VAL A 132 -12.36 13.04 9.15
CA VAL A 132 -11.15 13.83 9.39
C VAL A 132 -9.86 13.14 8.90
N TRP A 133 -9.74 11.83 9.09
CA TRP A 133 -8.55 11.08 8.69
C TRP A 133 -8.52 10.82 7.19
N ILE A 134 -9.68 10.50 6.62
CA ILE A 134 -9.85 10.27 5.20
C ILE A 134 -9.59 11.55 4.41
N ASP A 135 -10.19 12.67 4.81
CA ASP A 135 -10.05 13.96 4.14
C ASP A 135 -8.59 14.40 4.14
N SER A 136 -7.86 14.12 5.22
CA SER A 136 -6.42 14.36 5.31
C SER A 136 -5.63 13.60 4.24
N VAL A 137 -5.88 12.29 4.06
CA VAL A 137 -5.16 11.50 3.04
C VAL A 137 -5.62 11.81 1.61
N ILE A 138 -6.88 12.22 1.41
CA ILE A 138 -7.36 12.77 0.13
C ILE A 138 -6.59 14.05 -0.23
N ASN A 139 -6.43 14.97 0.73
CA ASN A 139 -5.68 16.21 0.51
C ASN A 139 -4.20 15.95 0.19
N PHE A 140 -3.55 15.04 0.92
CA PHE A 140 -2.17 14.64 0.59
C PHE A 140 -2.05 13.99 -0.79
N SER A 141 -3.05 13.19 -1.18
CA SER A 141 -3.12 12.60 -2.51
C SER A 141 -3.27 13.67 -3.60
N ALA A 142 -4.15 14.66 -3.42
CA ALA A 142 -4.31 15.77 -4.34
C ALA A 142 -3.00 16.56 -4.52
N HIS A 143 -2.30 16.86 -3.42
CA HIS A 143 -1.00 17.52 -3.48
C HIS A 143 0.06 16.70 -4.21
N PHE A 144 0.06 15.38 -4.05
CA PHE A 144 0.97 14.50 -4.79
C PHE A 144 0.76 14.61 -6.31
N TYR A 145 -0.48 14.54 -6.78
CA TYR A 145 -0.81 14.64 -8.21
C TYR A 145 -0.48 16.03 -8.77
N GLN A 146 -0.80 17.08 -8.03
CA GLN A 146 -0.45 18.46 -8.40
C GLN A 146 1.07 18.63 -8.53
N LYS A 147 1.84 18.16 -7.54
CA LYS A 147 3.30 18.29 -7.50
C LYS A 147 4.00 17.52 -8.61
N THR A 148 3.48 16.35 -8.97
CA THR A 148 4.07 15.50 -10.01
C THR A 148 3.53 15.79 -11.41
N GLN A 149 2.51 16.64 -11.53
CA GLN A 149 1.78 16.93 -12.77
C GLN A 149 1.30 15.63 -13.43
N THR A 150 0.60 14.81 -12.65
CA THR A 150 0.08 13.50 -13.07
C THR A 150 -1.38 13.35 -12.65
N ASN A 151 -2.05 12.33 -13.19
CA ASN A 151 -3.37 11.93 -12.75
C ASN A 151 -3.29 10.70 -11.83
N PRO A 152 -4.31 10.46 -11.00
CA PRO A 152 -4.49 9.18 -10.33
C PRO A 152 -4.49 8.01 -11.33
N MET A 153 -3.86 6.90 -10.96
CA MET A 153 -3.96 5.65 -11.72
C MET A 153 -5.42 5.18 -11.77
N SER A 154 -5.86 4.61 -12.89
CA SER A 154 -7.20 4.01 -12.97
C SER A 154 -7.35 2.87 -11.96
N ARG A 155 -8.49 2.82 -11.26
CA ARG A 155 -8.80 1.80 -10.23
C ARG A 155 -8.84 0.38 -10.78
N ASN A 156 -9.12 0.24 -12.08
CA ASN A 156 -9.21 -1.07 -12.74
C ASN A 156 -7.83 -1.63 -13.13
N LEU A 157 -6.78 -0.84 -12.98
CA LEU A 157 -5.43 -1.26 -13.29
C LEU A 157 -4.76 -1.81 -12.04
N ASP A 158 -4.15 -2.98 -12.18
CA ASP A 158 -3.24 -3.52 -11.17
C ASP A 158 -1.88 -2.78 -11.26
N PRO A 159 -1.42 -2.13 -10.18
CA PRO A 159 -0.11 -1.48 -10.15
C PRO A 159 1.05 -2.44 -10.41
N TRP A 160 0.87 -3.74 -10.18
CA TRP A 160 1.87 -4.79 -10.41
C TRP A 160 1.63 -5.59 -11.70
N SER A 161 0.74 -5.16 -12.59
CA SER A 161 0.59 -5.84 -13.89
C SER A 161 1.80 -5.60 -14.80
N PHE A 162 2.34 -6.68 -15.38
CA PHE A 162 3.52 -6.70 -16.27
C PHE A 162 3.32 -5.96 -17.60
N GLY A 163 2.08 -5.73 -18.03
CA GLY A 163 1.74 -5.18 -19.35
C GLY A 163 1.79 -3.65 -19.47
N PHE A 164 2.29 -2.93 -18.46
CA PHE A 164 2.21 -1.47 -18.43
C PHE A 164 3.27 -0.81 -19.29
N LYS A 165 2.79 -0.08 -20.30
CA LYS A 165 3.62 0.80 -21.11
C LYS A 165 3.50 2.20 -20.53
N LYS A 166 4.60 2.77 -20.04
CA LYS A 166 4.67 4.20 -19.73
C LYS A 166 4.22 4.96 -20.98
N SER A 167 3.14 5.73 -20.91
CA SER A 167 2.83 6.67 -21.98
C SER A 167 4.03 7.62 -22.07
N LYS A 168 4.64 7.72 -23.25
CA LYS A 168 5.58 8.81 -23.49
C LYS A 168 4.76 10.09 -23.39
N LEU A 169 5.20 11.01 -22.54
CA LEU A 169 4.71 12.39 -22.56
C LEU A 169 4.88 12.91 -24.01
N ALA A 170 3.76 13.34 -24.59
CA ALA A 170 3.73 14.02 -25.90
C ALA A 170 4.26 15.45 -25.75
#